data_AF-A0A8J3CB06-F1
#
_entry.id   AF-A0A8J3CB06-F1
#
_cell.length_a   1.000
_cell.length_b   1.000
_cell.length_c   1.000
_cell.angle_alpha   90.00
_cell.angle_beta   90.00
_cell.angle_gamma   90.00
#
_symmetry.space_group_name_H-M   'P 1'
#
loop_
_entity.id
_entity.type
_entity.pdbx_description
1 polymer ?
#
loop_
_entity_poly.entity_id
_entity_poly.type
_entity_poly.pdbx_seq_one_letter_code
_entity_poly.pdbx_strand_id
1 'polypeptide(L)'
;MLVIRRDLVDAMVAHARRDHPDEACGVIAGPAGSDRPERFVPMTNAERSLTFYRFDSLEQLRVWREMDANDEVPVVIYHSHTATEAYPSRTDVSYASEPDAHYVLVSTRDPHEHELRSYRIVDGVVTEEPVEVVESYMFAHTGVDDVPDCR
;
A
#
# COMPACT_ATOMS: atom_id res chain seq x y z
N MET A 1 -11.61 4.25 3.78
CA MET A 1 -11.26 5.06 2.59
C MET A 1 -9.80 5.40 2.73
N LEU A 2 -8.99 5.08 1.73
CA LEU A 2 -7.56 5.34 1.76
C LEU A 2 -7.27 6.72 1.16
N VAL A 3 -6.55 7.57 1.88
CA VAL A 3 -6.00 8.84 1.36
C VAL A 3 -4.50 8.68 1.22
N ILE A 4 -3.97 8.78 0.00
CA ILE A 4 -2.57 8.52 -0.30
C ILE A 4 -1.97 9.63 -1.17
N ARG A 5 -0.72 10.00 -0.91
CA ARG A 5 -0.04 10.98 -1.78
C ARG A 5 0.27 10.42 -3.17
N ARG A 6 0.24 11.31 -4.17
CA ARG A 6 0.59 11.02 -5.56
C ARG A 6 2.01 10.45 -5.70
N ASP A 7 2.99 10.98 -4.97
CA ASP A 7 4.39 10.51 -5.00
C ASP A 7 4.52 9.03 -4.59
N LEU A 8 3.75 8.60 -3.59
CA LEU A 8 3.71 7.22 -3.12
C LEU A 8 3.02 6.28 -4.13
N VAL A 9 1.95 6.75 -4.75
CA VAL A 9 1.28 6.03 -5.86
C VAL A 9 2.24 5.83 -7.02
N ASP A 10 2.92 6.89 -7.43
CA ASP A 10 3.89 6.83 -8.54
C ASP A 10 5.06 5.91 -8.21
N ALA A 11 5.54 5.90 -6.96
CA ALA A 11 6.56 4.97 -6.49
C ALA A 11 6.10 3.50 -6.53
N MET A 12 4.86 3.21 -6.10
CA MET A 12 4.27 1.87 -6.20
C MET A 12 4.17 1.40 -7.66
N VAL A 13 3.66 2.26 -8.55
CA VAL A 13 3.51 1.93 -9.97
C VAL A 13 4.87 1.75 -10.64
N ALA A 14 5.85 2.60 -10.31
CA ALA A 14 7.21 2.46 -10.81
C ALA A 14 7.87 1.15 -10.35
N HIS A 15 7.61 0.72 -9.10
CA HIS A 15 8.06 -0.58 -8.60
C HIS A 15 7.40 -1.72 -9.36
N ALA A 16 6.08 -1.73 -9.47
CA ALA A 16 5.33 -2.75 -10.21
C ALA A 16 5.82 -2.91 -11.65
N ARG A 17 6.08 -1.81 -12.35
CA ARG A 17 6.58 -1.84 -13.74
C ARG A 17 8.03 -2.31 -13.86
N ARG A 18 8.87 -2.04 -12.86
CA ARG A 18 10.28 -2.45 -12.86
C ARG A 18 10.43 -3.96 -12.68
N ASP A 19 9.63 -4.54 -11.79
CA ASP A 19 9.75 -5.95 -11.42
C ASP A 19 8.90 -6.85 -12.34
N HIS A 20 8.03 -6.27 -13.18
CA HIS A 20 7.31 -6.97 -14.24
C HIS A 20 8.26 -7.84 -15.10
N PRO A 21 7.95 -9.14 -15.33
CA PRO A 21 6.65 -9.80 -15.14
C PRO A 21 6.38 -10.38 -13.75
N ASP A 22 7.34 -10.31 -12.83
CA ASP A 22 7.15 -10.80 -11.47
C ASP A 22 6.29 -9.81 -10.67
N GLU A 23 5.51 -10.32 -9.72
CA GLU A 23 4.72 -9.44 -8.85
C GLU A 23 5.64 -8.68 -7.89
N ALA A 24 5.57 -7.35 -7.94
CA ALA A 24 6.15 -6.47 -6.93
C ALA A 24 5.31 -6.50 -5.66
N CYS A 25 5.95 -6.35 -4.50
CA CYS A 25 5.26 -6.21 -3.22
C CYS A 25 5.97 -5.20 -2.31
N GLY A 26 5.25 -4.68 -1.32
CA GLY A 26 5.87 -3.81 -0.33
C GLY A 26 4.88 -3.22 0.66
N VAL A 27 5.39 -2.28 1.45
CA VAL A 27 4.66 -1.62 2.52
C VAL A 27 4.80 -0.11 2.36
N ILE A 28 3.77 0.64 2.73
CA ILE A 28 3.89 2.06 3.01
C ILE A 28 3.60 2.27 4.49
N ALA A 29 4.64 2.65 5.22
CA ALA A 29 4.58 2.88 6.65
C ALA A 29 4.05 4.28 6.94
N GLY A 30 3.40 4.45 8.08
CA GLY A 30 2.92 5.73 8.58
C GLY A 30 2.96 5.79 10.10
N PRO A 31 2.79 6.97 10.71
CA PRO A 31 2.84 7.12 12.16
C PRO A 31 1.78 6.25 12.85
N ALA A 32 2.14 5.61 13.97
CA ALA A 32 1.20 4.81 14.75
C ALA A 32 0.00 5.65 15.22
N GLY A 33 -1.21 5.10 15.07
CA GLY A 33 -2.46 5.81 15.37
C GLY A 33 -2.90 6.80 14.28
N SER A 34 -2.16 6.88 13.16
CA SER A 34 -2.53 7.62 11.96
C SER A 34 -2.84 6.67 10.82
N ASP A 35 -3.84 7.01 10.00
CA ASP A 35 -4.18 6.28 8.77
C ASP A 35 -3.45 6.86 7.54
N ARG A 36 -2.31 7.53 7.78
CA ARG A 36 -1.58 8.30 6.76
C ARG A 36 -0.34 7.54 6.31
N PRO A 37 -0.28 7.08 5.05
CA PRO A 37 0.92 6.48 4.50
C PRO A 37 1.98 7.55 4.22
N GLU A 38 3.19 7.43 4.75
CA GLU A 38 4.23 8.48 4.64
C GLU A 38 5.54 7.97 4.02
N ARG A 39 5.92 6.73 4.32
CA ARG A 39 7.22 6.16 3.97
C ARG A 39 7.08 4.92 3.10
N PHE A 40 7.49 5.02 1.83
CA PHE A 40 7.46 3.91 0.88
C PHE A 40 8.61 2.93 1.13
N VAL A 41 8.27 1.65 1.32
CA VAL A 41 9.22 0.55 1.54
C VAL A 41 8.95 -0.55 0.50
N PRO A 42 9.66 -0.57 -0.64
CA PRO A 42 9.59 -1.68 -1.58
C PRO A 42 10.20 -2.92 -0.93
N MET A 43 9.56 -4.07 -1.08
CA MET A 43 10.06 -5.34 -0.57
C MET A 43 10.30 -6.31 -1.71
N THR A 44 11.15 -7.30 -1.45
CA THR A 44 11.46 -8.36 -2.40
C THR A 44 10.38 -9.43 -2.35
N ASN A 45 9.79 -9.76 -3.49
CA ASN A 45 8.99 -10.96 -3.63
C ASN A 45 9.91 -12.20 -3.60
N ALA A 46 9.94 -12.90 -2.46
CA ALA A 46 10.77 -14.08 -2.26
C ALA A 46 10.37 -15.26 -3.16
N GLU A 47 9.11 -15.31 -3.62
CA GLU A 47 8.63 -16.38 -4.50
C GLU A 47 9.02 -16.15 -5.96
N ARG A 48 9.22 -14.89 -6.38
CA ARG A 48 9.41 -14.50 -7.79
C ARG A 48 8.37 -15.16 -8.71
N SER A 49 7.12 -15.06 -8.29
CA SER A 49 5.98 -15.65 -8.98
C SER A 49 5.16 -14.57 -9.68
N LEU A 50 4.47 -14.99 -10.74
CA LEU A 50 3.58 -14.16 -11.55
C LEU A 50 2.18 -13.98 -10.94
N THR A 51 1.86 -14.73 -9.89
CA THR A 51 0.50 -14.82 -9.33
C THR A 51 0.46 -14.90 -7.80
N PHE A 52 1.62 -14.73 -7.15
CA PHE A 52 1.71 -14.79 -5.70
C PHE A 52 2.96 -14.04 -5.23
N TYR A 53 2.83 -13.37 -4.09
CA TYR A 53 3.94 -12.75 -3.40
C TYR A 53 4.10 -13.30 -1.99
N ARG A 54 5.36 -13.38 -1.57
CA ARG A 54 5.71 -13.54 -0.16
C ARG A 54 6.85 -12.59 0.16
N PHE A 55 6.73 -11.85 1.25
CA PHE A 55 7.85 -11.07 1.74
C PHE A 55 9.01 -11.99 2.13
N ASP A 56 10.24 -11.61 1.75
CA ASP A 56 11.42 -12.23 2.33
C ASP A 56 11.38 -12.09 3.86
N SER A 57 11.47 -13.21 4.59
CA SER A 57 11.24 -13.21 6.03
C SER A 57 12.29 -12.42 6.81
N LEU A 58 13.52 -12.29 6.29
CA LEU A 58 14.58 -11.49 6.93
C LEU A 58 14.39 -10.00 6.64
N GLU A 59 13.97 -9.66 5.43
CA GLU A 59 13.58 -8.29 5.06
C GLU A 59 12.36 -7.84 5.87
N GLN A 60 11.31 -8.66 5.94
CA GLN A 60 10.11 -8.39 6.73
C GLN A 60 10.45 -8.12 8.20
N LEU A 61 11.24 -9.00 8.82
CA LEU A 61 11.65 -8.80 10.21
C LEU A 61 12.43 -7.49 10.42
N ARG A 62 13.27 -7.11 9.45
CA ARG A 62 14.03 -5.85 9.51
C ARG A 62 13.13 -4.64 9.39
N VAL A 63 12.24 -4.64 8.40
CA VAL A 63 11.30 -3.53 8.14
C VAL A 63 10.36 -3.33 9.33
N TRP A 64 9.83 -4.42 9.91
CA TRP A 64 8.98 -4.32 11.09
C TRP A 64 9.71 -3.78 12.32
N ARG A 65 10.98 -4.16 12.53
CA ARG A 65 11.81 -3.59 13.61
C ARG A 65 12.11 -2.12 13.40
N GLU A 66 12.32 -1.70 12.16
CA GLU A 66 12.56 -0.30 11.82
C GLU A 66 11.30 0.53 12.04
N MET A 67 10.13 0.03 11.63
CA MET A 67 8.84 0.68 11.90
C MET A 67 8.59 0.82 13.41
N ASP A 68 8.79 -0.25 14.19
CA ASP A 68 8.67 -0.23 15.65
C ASP A 68 9.60 0.80 16.31
N ALA A 69 10.84 0.90 15.83
CA ALA A 69 11.80 1.89 16.33
C ALA A 69 11.45 3.35 15.98
N ASN A 70 10.61 3.56 14.97
CA ASN A 70 10.19 4.88 14.49
C ASN A 70 8.76 5.25 14.91
N ASP A 71 8.11 4.45 15.76
CA ASP A 71 6.68 4.58 16.10
C ASP A 71 5.78 4.58 14.85
N GLU A 72 6.08 3.71 13.89
CA GLU A 72 5.34 3.54 12.63
C GLU A 72 4.58 2.21 12.58
N VAL A 73 3.53 2.18 11.75
CA VAL A 73 2.72 0.99 11.44
C VAL A 73 2.60 0.78 9.93
N PRO A 74 2.40 -0.45 9.46
CA PRO A 74 2.13 -0.72 8.05
C PRO A 74 0.71 -0.25 7.67
N VAL A 75 0.58 1.01 7.23
CA VAL A 75 -0.70 1.59 6.81
C VAL A 75 -1.19 0.99 5.51
N VAL A 76 -0.29 0.77 4.55
CA VAL A 76 -0.60 0.15 3.26
C VAL A 76 0.29 -1.05 3.05
N ILE A 77 -0.30 -2.18 2.66
CA ILE A 77 0.40 -3.33 2.11
C ILE A 77 -0.01 -3.43 0.65
N TYR A 78 0.96 -3.41 -0.26
CA TYR A 78 0.65 -3.48 -1.68
C TYR A 78 1.34 -4.64 -2.38
N HIS A 79 0.69 -5.10 -3.44
CA HIS A 79 1.31 -5.97 -4.44
C HIS A 79 0.76 -5.65 -5.83
N SER A 80 1.50 -6.05 -6.86
CA SER A 80 1.11 -5.84 -8.24
C SER A 80 0.61 -7.12 -8.88
N HIS A 81 -0.40 -7.02 -9.73
CA HIS A 81 -0.79 -8.08 -10.65
C HIS A 81 -0.31 -7.74 -12.06
N THR A 82 0.33 -8.70 -12.74
CA THR A 82 0.90 -8.48 -14.08
C THR A 82 -0.04 -8.92 -15.20
N ALA A 83 -0.98 -9.83 -14.95
CA ALA A 83 -1.91 -10.34 -15.96
C ALA A 83 -3.39 -10.21 -15.59
N THR A 84 -3.71 -9.90 -14.34
CA THR A 84 -5.08 -9.90 -13.80
C THR A 84 -5.48 -8.52 -13.32
N GLU A 85 -6.78 -8.34 -13.11
CA GLU A 85 -7.35 -7.13 -12.50
C GLU A 85 -6.84 -6.95 -11.07
N ALA A 86 -6.88 -5.72 -10.57
CA ALA A 86 -6.47 -5.36 -9.22
C ALA A 86 -7.48 -5.85 -8.17
N TYR A 87 -7.79 -7.14 -8.13
CA TYR A 87 -8.73 -7.75 -7.19
C TYR A 87 -8.06 -8.90 -6.42
N PRO A 88 -8.17 -8.95 -5.07
CA PRO A 88 -7.45 -9.92 -4.26
C PRO A 88 -7.92 -11.35 -4.54
N SER A 89 -6.97 -12.25 -4.74
CA SER A 89 -7.24 -13.68 -4.85
C SER A 89 -7.54 -14.29 -3.48
N ARG A 90 -8.08 -15.52 -3.47
CA ARG A 90 -8.28 -16.27 -2.22
C ARG A 90 -6.98 -16.48 -1.44
N THR A 91 -5.86 -16.58 -2.14
CA THR A 91 -4.54 -16.72 -1.53
C THR A 91 -4.17 -15.44 -0.80
N ASP A 92 -4.33 -14.28 -1.43
CA ASP A 92 -4.01 -12.98 -0.82
C ASP A 92 -4.84 -12.75 0.45
N VAL A 93 -6.12 -13.09 0.40
CA VAL A 93 -7.03 -13.02 1.56
C VAL A 93 -6.56 -13.91 2.71
N SER A 94 -5.97 -15.07 2.42
CA SER A 94 -5.48 -16.00 3.45
C SER A 94 -4.19 -15.53 4.13
N TYR A 95 -3.40 -14.67 3.46
CA TYR A 95 -2.16 -14.10 3.99
C TYR A 95 -2.36 -12.70 4.59
N ALA A 96 -3.54 -12.10 4.42
CA ALA A 96 -3.91 -10.84 5.05
C ALA A 96 -4.00 -11.02 6.58
N SER A 97 -2.91 -10.71 7.28
CA SER A 97 -2.81 -10.80 8.74
C SER A 97 -2.95 -9.47 9.47
N GLU A 98 -2.85 -8.35 8.73
CA GLU A 98 -2.97 -7.00 9.28
C GLU A 98 -4.40 -6.47 9.05
N PRO A 99 -5.26 -6.42 10.08
CA PRO A 99 -6.67 -6.03 9.92
C PRO A 99 -6.86 -4.52 9.70
N ASP A 100 -5.90 -3.72 10.15
CA ASP A 100 -5.94 -2.25 10.05
C ASP A 100 -5.23 -1.73 8.80
N ALA A 101 -4.48 -2.58 8.09
CA ALA A 101 -3.78 -2.20 6.87
C ALA A 101 -4.72 -2.14 5.66
N HIS A 102 -4.46 -1.19 4.77
CA HIS A 102 -5.07 -1.13 3.45
C HIS A 102 -4.30 -2.02 2.48
N TYR A 103 -4.98 -3.02 1.92
CA TYR A 103 -4.41 -3.90 0.90
C TYR A 103 -4.61 -3.27 -0.47
N VAL A 104 -3.56 -2.65 -0.99
CA VAL A 104 -3.57 -1.96 -2.28
C VAL A 104 -3.08 -2.89 -3.38
N LEU A 105 -3.88 -3.04 -4.43
CA LEU A 105 -3.52 -3.83 -5.60
C LEU A 105 -3.26 -2.89 -6.77
N VAL A 106 -2.13 -3.12 -7.44
CA VAL A 106 -1.74 -2.39 -8.66
C VAL A 106 -1.75 -3.35 -9.84
N SER A 107 -2.73 -3.24 -10.73
CA SER A 107 -2.69 -4.00 -11.99
C SER A 107 -1.85 -3.27 -13.02
N THR A 108 -0.90 -3.99 -13.61
CA THR A 108 -0.07 -3.56 -14.74
C THR A 108 -0.33 -4.37 -16.00
N ARG A 109 -1.51 -5.02 -16.08
CA ARG A 109 -1.94 -5.83 -17.25
C ARG A 109 -1.93 -5.05 -18.55
N ASP A 110 -2.20 -3.75 -18.47
CA ASP A 110 -2.09 -2.82 -19.59
C ASP A 110 -0.69 -2.18 -19.59
N PRO A 111 0.05 -2.24 -20.70
CA PRO A 111 1.38 -1.63 -20.78
C PRO A 111 1.37 -0.11 -20.58
N HIS A 112 0.26 0.56 -20.87
CA HIS A 112 0.13 2.02 -20.86
C HIS A 112 -0.69 2.54 -19.68
N GLU A 113 -1.64 1.76 -19.18
CA GLU A 113 -2.47 2.13 -18.04
C GLU A 113 -2.12 1.32 -16.78
N HIS A 114 -2.55 1.79 -15.61
CA HIS A 114 -2.47 1.04 -14.37
C HIS A 114 -3.80 1.17 -13.64
N GLU A 115 -4.24 0.09 -12.99
CA GLU A 115 -5.40 0.12 -12.11
C GLU A 115 -4.91 0.07 -10.68
N LEU A 116 -5.37 0.99 -9.84
CA LEU A 116 -5.08 1.00 -8.41
C LEU A 116 -6.39 0.85 -7.66
N ARG A 117 -6.47 -0.17 -6.80
CA ARG A 117 -7.62 -0.44 -5.94
C ARG A 117 -7.16 -0.75 -4.53
N SER A 118 -7.99 -0.42 -3.54
CA SER A 118 -7.72 -0.67 -2.13
C SER A 118 -8.81 -1.54 -1.53
N TYR A 119 -8.40 -2.46 -0.66
CA TYR A 119 -9.29 -3.37 0.04
C TYR A 119 -8.94 -3.44 1.52
N ARG A 120 -9.98 -3.53 2.35
CA ARG A 120 -9.87 -3.99 3.73
C ARG A 120 -10.20 -5.47 3.78
N ILE A 121 -9.34 -6.24 4.43
CA ILE A 121 -9.50 -7.68 4.56
C ILE A 121 -9.51 -8.01 6.06
N VAL A 122 -10.69 -8.37 6.59
CA VAL A 122 -10.88 -8.69 8.01
C VAL A 122 -11.64 -9.99 8.12
N ASP A 123 -11.11 -10.97 8.84
CA ASP A 123 -11.71 -12.32 9.01
C ASP A 123 -12.11 -12.99 7.68
N GLY A 124 -11.31 -12.75 6.62
CA GLY A 124 -11.56 -13.26 5.28
C GLY A 124 -12.65 -12.52 4.48
N VAL A 125 -13.23 -11.46 5.04
CA VAL A 125 -14.19 -10.59 4.36
C VAL A 125 -13.43 -9.49 3.63
N VAL A 126 -13.57 -9.45 2.31
CA VAL A 126 -12.98 -8.43 1.44
C VAL A 126 -13.97 -7.29 1.24
N THR A 127 -13.57 -6.07 1.60
CA THR A 127 -14.34 -4.85 1.37
C THR A 127 -13.52 -3.89 0.54
N GLU A 128 -14.00 -3.52 -0.65
CA GLU A 128 -13.35 -2.49 -1.48
C GLU A 128 -13.54 -1.12 -0.84
N GLU A 129 -12.48 -0.34 -0.80
CA GLU A 129 -12.48 1.01 -0.26
C GLU A 129 -12.07 2.02 -1.35
N PRO A 130 -12.73 3.19 -1.40
CA PRO A 130 -12.32 4.25 -2.31
C PRO A 130 -10.92 4.73 -1.95
N VAL A 131 -10.15 5.06 -2.99
CA VAL A 131 -8.81 5.64 -2.89
C VAL A 131 -8.85 7.08 -3.36
N GLU A 132 -8.47 7.99 -2.49
CA GLU A 132 -8.30 9.40 -2.80
C GLU A 132 -6.79 9.69 -2.93
N VAL A 133 -6.39 10.16 -4.11
CA VAL A 133 -5.00 10.52 -4.38
C VAL A 133 -4.82 12.02 -4.24
N VAL A 134 -3.96 12.44 -3.30
CA VAL A 134 -3.71 13.85 -2.98
C VAL A 134 -2.28 14.26 -3.32
N GLU A 135 -2.03 15.53 -3.65
CA GLU A 135 -0.67 16.04 -3.86
C GLU A 135 0.09 16.23 -2.54
N SER A 136 -0.63 16.58 -1.47
CA SER A 136 -0.06 16.71 -0.14
C SER A 136 -1.12 16.50 0.94
N TYR A 137 -0.70 16.09 2.13
CA TYR A 137 -1.60 15.95 3.28
C TYR A 137 -1.97 17.28 3.94
N MET A 138 -1.34 18.41 3.54
CA MET A 138 -1.59 19.73 4.14
C MET A 138 -2.97 20.31 3.81
N PHE A 139 -3.60 19.87 2.73
CA PHE A 139 -4.90 20.39 2.27
C PHE A 139 -6.06 19.40 2.42
N ALA A 140 -5.83 18.23 3.03
CA ALA A 140 -6.88 17.21 3.23
C ALA A 140 -7.90 17.60 4.34
N HIS A 141 -7.74 18.77 4.94
CA HIS A 141 -8.75 19.38 5.81
C HIS A 141 -9.43 20.54 5.08
N THR A 142 -10.47 20.26 4.28
CA THR A 142 -11.57 21.23 4.14
C THR A 142 -12.47 21.11 5.37
N GLY A 143 -11.89 21.38 6.54
CA GLY A 143 -12.60 21.65 7.78
C GLY A 143 -12.38 23.14 8.07
N VAL A 144 -13.47 23.88 8.19
CA VAL A 144 -13.46 25.31 8.52
C VAL A 144 -12.87 25.43 9.93
N ASP A 145 -11.60 25.83 10.08
CA ASP A 145 -11.02 26.50 11.26
C ASP A 145 -9.48 26.53 11.19
N ASP A 146 -8.93 27.24 10.20
CA ASP A 146 -7.55 27.74 10.30
C ASP A 146 -7.61 29.26 10.41
N VAL A 147 -7.78 29.74 11.65
CA VAL A 147 -7.44 31.13 12.00
C VAL A 147 -5.98 31.10 12.44
N PRO A 148 -5.03 31.71 11.71
CA PRO A 148 -3.65 31.78 12.15
C PRO A 148 -3.57 32.69 13.38
N ASP A 149 -3.13 32.13 14.51
CA ASP A 149 -2.73 32.92 15.67
C ASP A 149 -1.43 33.67 15.33
N CYS A 150 -1.59 34.92 14.88
CA CYS A 150 -0.49 35.86 14.72
C CYS A 150 -0.04 36.37 16.09
N ARG A 151 1.04 35.81 16.63
CA ARG A 151 1.87 36.46 17.65
C ARG A 151 3.03 37.23 17.02
#